data_AF-A0A6D2LBS9-F1
#
_entry.id   AF-A0A6D2LBS9-F1
#
_cell.length_a   1.000
_cell.length_b   1.000
_cell.length_c   1.000
_cell.angle_alpha   90.00
_cell.angle_beta   90.00
_cell.angle_gamma   90.00
#
_symmetry.space_group_name_H-M   'P 1'
#
loop_
_entity.id
_entity.type
_entity.pdbx_description
1 polymer ?
#
loop_
_entity_poly.entity_id
_entity_poly.type
_entity_poly.pdbx_seq_one_letter_code
_entity_poly.pdbx_strand_id
1 'polypeptide(L)'
;MTLYFENPDHQGHQVGPDDPQITEAVVNIDRLIGRIIDGLEKREKVVVLDDLASWIEIPSSWVQYYTPLLAIKPPSNGNAADMLHYVENDRIPPIIGLVDEGFKVEQKKSEAKECGGAHGYDNAFFSMRTIFIGHGPMFLEGKKVASFENVEIYNVISLILGLKAAPNNAFRYPQNVRTDCLEKITNSAVY
;
A
#
# COMPACT_ATOMS: atom_id res chain seq x y z
N MET A 1 -14.19 -2.92 2.80
CA MET A 1 -14.40 -2.22 1.51
C MET A 1 -13.05 -1.65 1.11
N THR A 2 -12.70 -1.71 -0.17
CA THR A 2 -11.46 -1.11 -0.69
C THR A 2 -11.83 -0.10 -1.76
N LEU A 3 -11.19 1.06 -1.73
CA LEU A 3 -11.31 2.12 -2.74
C LEU A 3 -9.90 2.42 -3.24
N TYR A 4 -9.77 2.71 -4.52
CA TYR A 4 -8.50 2.95 -5.18
C TYR A 4 -8.61 4.16 -6.11
N PHE A 5 -7.53 4.94 -6.17
CA PHE A 5 -7.37 6.09 -7.06
C PHE A 5 -6.03 5.94 -7.78
N GLU A 6 -6.02 6.12 -9.10
CA GLU A 6 -4.79 6.05 -9.92
C GLU A 6 -3.90 7.28 -9.76
N ASN A 7 -4.47 8.40 -9.32
CA ASN A 7 -3.71 9.60 -8.99
C ASN A 7 -3.24 9.54 -7.52
N PRO A 8 -2.11 10.21 -7.18
CA PRO A 8 -1.30 11.07 -8.03
C PRO A 8 -0.25 10.32 -8.86
N ASP A 9 -0.21 8.98 -8.80
CA ASP A 9 0.78 8.17 -9.53
C ASP A 9 0.76 8.43 -11.04
N HIS A 10 -0.42 8.36 -11.66
CA HIS A 10 -0.55 8.58 -13.10
C HIS A 10 0.02 9.93 -13.53
N GLN A 11 -0.31 11.01 -12.80
CA GLN A 11 0.25 12.34 -13.07
C GLN A 11 1.77 12.37 -12.80
N GLY A 12 2.24 11.72 -11.74
CA GLY A 12 3.65 11.57 -11.39
C GLY A 12 4.49 11.02 -12.53
N HIS A 13 4.02 9.96 -13.20
CA HIS A 13 4.71 9.39 -14.36
C HIS A 13 4.78 10.35 -15.56
N GLN A 14 3.82 11.26 -15.71
CA GLN A 14 3.79 12.19 -16.85
C GLN A 14 4.74 13.38 -16.68
N VAL A 15 4.77 13.97 -15.47
CA VAL A 15 5.40 15.28 -15.25
C VAL A 15 6.51 15.29 -14.20
N GLY A 16 6.63 14.20 -13.44
CA GLY A 16 7.54 14.14 -12.28
C GLY A 16 6.88 14.61 -10.99
N PRO A 17 7.43 14.23 -9.83
CA PRO A 17 6.79 14.41 -8.52
C PRO A 17 6.72 15.87 -8.05
N ASP A 18 7.60 16.74 -8.53
CA ASP A 18 7.72 18.14 -8.11
C ASP A 18 6.99 19.12 -9.05
N ASP A 19 6.31 18.62 -10.10
CA ASP A 19 5.56 19.47 -11.02
C ASP A 19 4.28 20.02 -10.36
N PRO A 20 3.90 21.29 -10.58
CA PRO A 20 2.67 21.87 -10.03
C PRO A 20 1.40 21.06 -10.32
N GLN A 21 1.32 20.34 -11.44
CA GLN A 21 0.17 19.49 -11.77
C GLN A 21 -0.03 18.33 -10.79
N ILE A 22 1.03 17.89 -10.10
CA ILE A 22 0.90 16.91 -9.01
C ILE A 22 0.12 17.49 -7.84
N THR A 23 0.35 18.77 -7.53
CA THR A 23 -0.42 19.45 -6.47
C THR A 23 -1.90 19.50 -6.82
N GLU A 24 -2.24 19.74 -8.08
CA GLU A 24 -3.63 19.71 -8.55
C GLU A 24 -4.26 18.30 -8.42
N ALA A 25 -3.50 17.25 -8.78
CA ALA A 25 -3.95 15.87 -8.63
C ALA A 25 -4.20 15.50 -7.16
N VAL A 26 -3.31 15.90 -6.25
CA VAL A 26 -3.46 15.68 -4.79
C VAL A 26 -4.68 16.43 -4.25
N VAL A 27 -4.88 17.69 -4.64
CA VAL A 27 -6.05 18.48 -4.23
C VAL A 27 -7.36 17.84 -4.72
N ASN A 28 -7.35 17.22 -5.91
CA ASN A 28 -8.53 16.51 -6.40
C ASN A 28 -8.87 15.28 -5.54
N ILE A 29 -7.85 14.48 -5.16
CA ILE A 29 -8.03 13.31 -4.29
C ILE A 29 -8.53 13.72 -2.91
N ASP A 30 -7.97 14.79 -2.34
CA ASP A 30 -8.41 15.34 -1.06
C ASP A 30 -9.91 15.69 -1.08
N ARG A 31 -10.38 16.36 -2.15
CA ARG A 31 -11.82 16.63 -2.34
C ARG A 31 -12.66 15.36 -2.44
N LEU A 32 -12.15 14.31 -3.10
CA LEU A 32 -12.87 13.03 -3.22
C LEU A 32 -12.98 12.32 -1.87
N ILE A 33 -11.89 12.31 -1.09
CA ILE A 33 -11.88 11.79 0.28
C ILE A 33 -12.86 12.58 1.16
N GLY A 34 -12.85 13.91 1.08
CA GLY A 34 -13.79 14.78 1.80
C GLY A 34 -15.25 14.46 1.47
N ARG A 35 -15.58 14.26 0.19
CA ARG A 35 -16.94 13.84 -0.22
C ARG A 35 -17.37 12.50 0.38
N ILE A 36 -16.43 11.57 0.55
CA ILE A 36 -16.71 10.28 1.19
C ILE A 36 -16.99 10.52 2.68
N ILE A 37 -16.14 11.28 3.37
CA ILE A 37 -16.30 11.60 4.80
C ILE A 37 -17.64 12.30 5.04
N ASP A 38 -17.94 13.39 4.32
CA ASP A 38 -19.23 14.10 4.40
C ASP A 38 -20.42 13.16 4.19
N GLY A 39 -20.26 12.21 3.26
CA GLY A 39 -21.27 11.20 2.94
C GLY A 39 -21.49 10.22 4.09
N LEU A 40 -20.43 9.80 4.77
CA LEU A 40 -20.50 8.91 5.92
C LEU A 40 -21.11 9.62 7.14
N GLU A 41 -20.69 10.85 7.43
CA GLU A 41 -21.21 11.65 8.54
C GLU A 41 -22.72 11.90 8.42
N LYS A 42 -23.19 12.30 7.23
CA LYS A 42 -24.62 12.53 6.97
C LYS A 42 -25.50 11.29 7.17
N ARG A 43 -24.92 10.10 7.10
CA ARG A 43 -25.67 8.85 7.18
C ARG A 43 -25.73 8.28 8.59
N GLU A 44 -25.02 8.86 9.57
CA GLU A 44 -24.85 8.29 10.93
C GLU A 44 -24.49 6.79 10.92
N LYS A 45 -23.94 6.30 9.81
CA LYS A 45 -23.80 4.87 9.53
C LYS A 45 -22.34 4.53 9.30
N VAL A 46 -21.84 3.71 10.22
CA VAL A 46 -20.81 2.72 9.95
C VAL A 46 -21.30 1.88 8.77
N VAL A 47 -20.64 1.99 7.61
CA VAL A 47 -20.91 1.09 6.49
C VAL A 47 -20.40 -0.29 6.91
N VAL A 48 -21.31 -1.19 7.25
CA VAL A 48 -20.99 -2.57 7.61
C VAL A 48 -20.74 -3.33 6.30
N LEU A 49 -19.63 -4.07 6.26
CA LEU A 49 -19.17 -4.82 5.09
C LEU A 49 -20.22 -5.83 4.55
N ASP A 50 -21.12 -6.31 5.41
CA ASP A 50 -22.21 -7.22 5.04
C ASP A 50 -23.18 -6.61 4.02
N ASP A 51 -23.29 -5.28 3.94
CA ASP A 51 -24.17 -4.60 2.98
C ASP A 51 -23.64 -4.62 1.53
N LEU A 52 -22.36 -4.99 1.33
CA LEU A 52 -21.68 -4.96 0.02
C LEU A 52 -21.20 -6.33 -0.46
N ALA A 53 -21.28 -7.35 0.39
CA ALA A 53 -20.72 -8.68 0.13
C ALA A 53 -21.38 -9.41 -1.05
N SER A 54 -22.64 -9.12 -1.34
CA SER A 54 -23.39 -9.73 -2.46
C SER A 54 -23.08 -9.11 -3.83
N TRP A 55 -22.28 -8.03 -3.89
CA TRP A 55 -22.05 -7.25 -5.12
C TRP A 55 -20.64 -7.37 -5.70
N ILE A 56 -19.73 -8.12 -5.06
CA ILE A 56 -18.33 -8.22 -5.49
C ILE A 56 -18.02 -9.67 -5.88
N GLU A 57 -18.39 -10.04 -7.09
CA GLU A 57 -17.72 -11.11 -7.83
C GLU A 57 -16.67 -10.47 -8.73
N ILE A 58 -15.40 -10.88 -8.63
CA ILE A 58 -14.33 -10.42 -9.53
C ILE A 58 -14.06 -11.53 -10.55
N PRO A 59 -14.55 -11.40 -11.79
CA PRO A 59 -14.27 -12.34 -12.87
C PRO A 59 -12.77 -12.37 -13.16
N SER A 60 -12.24 -13.54 -13.48
CA SER A 60 -10.83 -13.70 -13.89
C SER A 60 -10.44 -12.86 -15.11
N SER A 61 -11.42 -12.45 -15.93
CA SER A 61 -11.23 -11.53 -17.06
C SER A 61 -10.98 -10.06 -16.67
N TRP A 62 -11.21 -9.68 -15.41
CA TRP A 62 -10.95 -8.33 -14.91
C TRP A 62 -9.50 -8.13 -14.49
N VAL A 63 -8.69 -9.19 -14.48
CA VAL A 63 -7.25 -9.13 -14.27
C VAL A 63 -6.58 -8.79 -15.60
N GLN A 64 -6.29 -7.50 -15.82
CA GLN A 64 -5.80 -7.02 -17.13
C GLN A 64 -4.27 -7.06 -17.29
N TYR A 65 -3.50 -7.15 -16.20
CA TYR A 65 -2.04 -7.09 -16.28
C TYR A 65 -1.36 -8.06 -15.30
N TYR A 66 -0.41 -8.83 -15.83
CA TYR A 66 0.64 -9.48 -15.07
C TYR A 66 1.95 -8.84 -15.52
N THR A 67 2.37 -7.76 -14.87
CA THR A 67 3.55 -7.00 -15.29
C THR A 67 4.81 -7.77 -14.91
N PRO A 68 5.71 -8.12 -15.86
CA PRO A 68 7.03 -8.64 -15.54
C PRO A 68 7.96 -7.45 -15.28
N LEU A 69 8.43 -7.31 -14.03
CA LEU A 69 9.52 -6.40 -13.70
C LEU A 69 10.83 -7.05 -14.18
N LEU A 70 11.60 -6.34 -15.03
CA LEU A 70 12.95 -6.76 -15.42
C LEU A 70 13.95 -6.31 -14.35
N ALA A 71 14.82 -7.21 -13.89
CA ALA A 71 15.83 -6.92 -12.88
C ALA A 71 17.18 -7.63 -13.25
N ILE A 72 18.34 -7.09 -12.83
CA ILE A 72 19.72 -7.59 -13.13
C ILE A 72 20.73 -7.51 -11.93
N LYS A 73 21.20 -8.64 -11.35
CA LYS A 73 22.05 -8.86 -10.14
C LYS A 73 23.53 -8.81 -10.46
N PRO A 74 24.31 -7.99 -9.74
CA PRO A 74 25.72 -8.27 -9.50
C PRO A 74 25.93 -8.88 -8.09
N PRO A 75 27.07 -9.57 -7.83
CA PRO A 75 27.30 -10.26 -6.58
C PRO A 75 27.68 -9.34 -5.40
N SER A 76 27.53 -9.96 -4.23
CA SER A 76 27.50 -9.51 -2.84
C SER A 76 28.66 -8.65 -2.34
N ASN A 77 28.31 -7.60 -1.57
CA ASN A 77 29.00 -7.18 -0.35
C ASN A 77 28.04 -6.46 0.64
N GLY A 78 26.90 -7.10 0.88
CA GLY A 78 25.82 -6.64 1.77
C GLY A 78 24.50 -7.27 1.29
N ASN A 79 23.77 -7.99 2.14
CA ASN A 79 22.70 -8.85 1.64
C ASN A 79 21.39 -8.07 1.46
N ALA A 80 21.28 -7.33 0.36
CA ALA A 80 20.02 -6.69 -0.06
C ALA A 80 18.86 -7.71 -0.13
N ALA A 81 19.15 -9.00 -0.35
CA ALA A 81 18.16 -10.06 -0.28
C ALA A 81 17.51 -10.21 1.10
N ASP A 82 18.28 -10.06 2.18
CA ASP A 82 17.77 -10.20 3.55
C ASP A 82 16.93 -8.98 3.96
N MET A 83 17.22 -7.80 3.41
CA MET A 83 16.43 -6.59 3.70
C MET A 83 15.16 -6.51 2.86
N LEU A 84 15.24 -6.84 1.57
CA LEU A 84 14.12 -6.71 0.64
C LEU A 84 13.18 -7.92 0.67
N HIS A 85 13.60 -9.03 1.28
CA HIS A 85 12.90 -10.32 1.24
C HIS A 85 12.49 -10.74 -0.19
N TYR A 86 13.32 -10.38 -1.18
CA TYR A 86 13.01 -10.49 -2.61
C TYR A 86 13.89 -11.55 -3.29
N VAL A 87 13.80 -12.79 -2.81
CA VAL A 87 14.63 -13.92 -3.28
C VAL A 87 13.93 -15.29 -3.39
N GLU A 88 12.89 -15.56 -2.60
CA GLU A 88 12.30 -16.91 -2.48
C GLU A 88 11.08 -17.12 -3.39
N ASN A 89 11.23 -16.87 -4.70
CA ASN A 89 10.17 -17.15 -5.67
C ASN A 89 10.71 -17.35 -7.09
N ASP A 90 10.27 -18.39 -7.81
CA ASP A 90 10.69 -18.65 -9.20
C ASP A 90 10.28 -17.56 -10.19
N ARG A 91 9.32 -16.69 -9.81
CA ARG A 91 8.94 -15.51 -10.61
C ARG A 91 9.95 -14.37 -10.49
N ILE A 92 10.82 -14.40 -9.48
CA ILE A 92 11.90 -13.43 -9.33
C ILE A 92 13.04 -13.87 -10.26
N PRO A 93 13.44 -13.03 -11.23
CA PRO A 93 14.54 -13.39 -12.11
C PRO A 93 15.82 -13.64 -11.31
N PRO A 94 16.72 -14.53 -11.80
CA PRO A 94 17.97 -14.83 -11.09
C PRO A 94 18.92 -13.63 -10.98
N ILE A 95 18.60 -12.54 -11.69
CA ILE A 95 19.39 -11.33 -11.84
C ILE A 95 18.42 -10.19 -11.36
N ILE A 96 18.78 -9.36 -10.37
CA ILE A 96 18.03 -8.23 -9.76
C ILE A 96 18.89 -6.97 -9.64
N GLY A 97 18.47 -5.85 -10.24
CA GLY A 97 19.27 -4.65 -10.38
C GLY A 97 18.76 -3.57 -9.46
N LEU A 98 19.63 -3.10 -8.59
CA LEU A 98 19.36 -1.95 -7.73
C LEU A 98 19.94 -0.72 -8.43
N VAL A 99 19.10 0.28 -8.60
CA VAL A 99 19.46 1.54 -9.27
C VAL A 99 19.16 2.68 -8.31
N ASP A 100 20.01 3.70 -8.34
CA ASP A 100 19.79 4.92 -7.56
C ASP A 100 18.60 5.72 -8.13
N GLU A 101 18.03 6.58 -7.29
CA GLU A 101 16.93 7.48 -7.70
C GLU A 101 17.33 8.34 -8.91
N GLY A 102 16.37 8.58 -9.80
CA GLY A 102 16.60 9.36 -11.04
C GLY A 102 17.28 8.57 -12.16
N PHE A 103 17.73 7.34 -11.90
CA PHE A 103 18.19 6.42 -12.93
C PHE A 103 17.08 5.45 -13.34
N LYS A 104 17.12 4.99 -14.59
CA LYS A 104 16.26 3.94 -15.13
C LYS A 104 17.09 3.06 -16.06
N VAL A 105 16.86 1.75 -16.00
CA VAL A 105 17.50 0.78 -16.90
C VAL A 105 16.45 0.27 -17.88
N GLU A 106 16.68 0.47 -19.17
CA GLU A 106 15.73 0.14 -20.22
C GLU A 106 16.44 -0.59 -21.35
N GLN A 107 15.86 -1.70 -21.82
CA GLN A 107 16.27 -2.30 -23.08
C GLN A 107 15.46 -1.67 -24.21
N LYS A 108 16.01 -0.62 -24.83
CA LYS A 108 15.29 0.11 -25.88
C LYS A 108 15.47 -0.48 -27.27
N LYS A 109 14.39 -0.44 -28.06
CA LYS A 109 14.40 -0.51 -29.53
C LYS A 109 14.25 0.87 -30.20
N SER A 110 14.07 1.94 -29.42
CA SER A 110 13.74 3.31 -29.85
C SER A 110 14.58 4.33 -29.08
N GLU A 111 14.88 5.48 -29.68
CA GLU A 111 15.61 6.58 -29.04
C GLU A 111 14.71 7.53 -28.21
N ALA A 112 13.40 7.24 -28.12
CA ALA A 112 12.48 8.06 -27.35
C ALA A 112 12.96 8.21 -25.89
N LYS A 113 13.11 9.46 -25.45
CA LYS A 113 13.46 9.81 -24.08
C LYS A 113 12.17 9.96 -23.29
N GLU A 114 11.88 8.98 -22.44
CA GLU A 114 10.87 9.14 -21.41
C GLU A 114 11.43 10.11 -20.35
N CYS A 115 10.67 11.17 -20.10
CA CYS A 115 10.96 12.15 -19.06
C CYS A 115 9.70 12.20 -18.18
N GLY A 116 9.85 12.00 -16.88
CA GLY A 116 8.73 11.88 -15.94
C GLY A 116 9.19 11.26 -14.63
N GLY A 117 8.26 11.09 -13.70
CA GLY A 117 8.50 10.37 -12.44
C GLY A 117 8.60 8.86 -12.68
N ALA A 118 9.25 8.17 -11.75
CA ALA A 118 9.29 6.72 -11.70
C ALA A 118 9.34 6.26 -10.24
N HIS A 119 9.06 4.99 -10.01
CA HIS A 119 9.13 4.35 -8.70
C HIS A 119 9.55 2.88 -8.85
N GLY A 120 9.75 2.19 -7.73
CA GLY A 120 10.26 0.80 -7.70
C GLY A 120 11.75 0.70 -7.34
N TYR A 121 12.32 1.79 -6.83
CA TYR A 121 13.65 1.84 -6.23
C TYR A 121 13.70 1.12 -4.88
N ASP A 122 14.85 1.16 -4.21
CA ASP A 122 15.01 0.69 -2.83
C ASP A 122 13.93 1.31 -1.92
N ASN A 123 13.20 0.46 -1.19
CA ASN A 123 12.11 0.89 -0.30
C ASN A 123 12.59 1.71 0.90
N ALA A 124 13.90 1.71 1.18
CA ALA A 124 14.50 2.56 2.20
C ALA A 124 14.57 4.04 1.79
N PHE A 125 14.53 4.34 0.48
CA PHE A 125 14.56 5.72 0.00
C PHE A 125 13.34 6.51 0.46
N PHE A 126 13.58 7.77 0.82
CA PHE A 126 12.53 8.62 1.37
C PHE A 126 11.40 8.87 0.35
N SER A 127 11.74 9.00 -0.94
CA SER A 127 10.79 9.16 -2.04
C SER A 127 9.88 7.95 -2.26
N MET A 128 10.30 6.74 -1.85
CA MET A 128 9.54 5.49 -1.98
C MET A 128 8.63 5.22 -0.79
N ARG A 129 8.62 6.10 0.22
CA ARG A 129 7.73 5.98 1.37
C ARG A 129 6.30 6.32 0.99
N THR A 130 5.37 5.59 1.59
CA THR A 130 3.93 5.77 1.39
C THR A 130 3.29 6.50 2.57
N ILE A 131 2.04 6.93 2.36
CA ILE A 131 1.22 7.58 3.39
C ILE A 131 0.29 6.54 4.02
N PHE A 132 0.16 6.59 5.34
CA PHE A 132 -0.83 5.81 6.09
C PHE A 132 -1.59 6.74 7.04
N ILE A 133 -2.92 6.68 6.99
CA ILE A 133 -3.83 7.43 7.87
C ILE A 133 -4.88 6.45 8.39
N GLY A 134 -4.99 6.32 9.71
CA GLY A 134 -6.06 5.57 10.38
C GLY A 134 -7.04 6.52 11.04
N HIS A 135 -8.33 6.39 10.71
CA HIS A 135 -9.41 7.18 11.30
C HIS A 135 -10.58 6.28 11.67
N GLY A 136 -11.14 6.49 12.87
CA GLY A 136 -12.26 5.71 13.39
C GLY A 136 -12.06 5.29 14.86
N PRO A 137 -13.06 4.64 15.47
CA PRO A 137 -13.12 4.41 16.92
C PRO A 137 -12.02 3.50 17.47
N MET A 138 -11.38 2.69 16.62
CA MET A 138 -10.27 1.80 17.00
C MET A 138 -8.89 2.48 16.96
N PHE A 139 -8.81 3.70 16.44
CA PHE A 139 -7.58 4.49 16.35
C PHE A 139 -7.58 5.62 17.38
N LEU A 140 -6.40 5.96 17.90
CA LEU A 140 -6.22 7.11 18.78
C LEU A 140 -6.27 8.41 17.96
N GLU A 141 -7.12 9.33 18.36
CA GLU A 141 -7.27 10.63 17.70
C GLU A 141 -5.98 11.47 17.80
N GLY A 142 -5.61 12.13 16.70
CA GLY A 142 -4.48 13.07 16.66
C GLY A 142 -3.09 12.44 16.86
N LYS A 143 -2.98 11.11 16.94
CA LYS A 143 -1.71 10.45 17.23
C LYS A 143 -0.87 10.26 15.97
N LYS A 144 0.35 10.82 15.98
CA LYS A 144 1.41 10.47 15.02
C LYS A 144 2.15 9.23 15.53
N VAL A 145 2.42 8.29 14.64
CA VAL A 145 3.14 7.05 14.96
C VAL A 145 4.45 7.00 14.18
N ALA A 146 5.41 6.20 14.67
CA ALA A 146 6.63 5.91 13.93
C ALA A 146 6.29 5.19 12.61
N SER A 147 7.17 5.32 11.61
CA SER A 147 7.08 4.55 10.38
C SER A 147 7.10 3.05 10.67
N PHE A 148 6.34 2.29 9.88
CA PHE A 148 6.24 0.85 9.95
C PHE A 148 6.06 0.29 8.54
N GLU A 149 6.25 -1.02 8.37
CA GLU A 149 6.16 -1.68 7.07
C GLU A 149 4.69 -1.99 6.70
N ASN A 150 4.35 -1.90 5.41
CA ASN A 150 2.97 -2.12 4.95
C ASN A 150 2.46 -3.55 5.19
N VAL A 151 3.35 -4.54 5.37
CA VAL A 151 2.99 -5.93 5.71
C VAL A 151 2.21 -6.02 7.03
N GLU A 152 2.41 -5.07 7.94
CA GLU A 152 1.71 -5.00 9.23
C GLU A 152 0.22 -4.64 9.09
N ILE A 153 -0.18 -4.01 7.97
CA ILE A 153 -1.55 -3.51 7.76
C ILE A 153 -2.56 -4.66 7.74
N TYR A 154 -2.18 -5.84 7.25
CA TYR A 154 -3.06 -7.01 7.23
C TYR A 154 -3.53 -7.41 8.63
N ASN A 155 -2.63 -7.39 9.61
CA ASN A 155 -2.97 -7.68 11.01
C ASN A 155 -3.84 -6.58 11.62
N VAL A 156 -3.60 -5.31 11.26
CA VAL A 156 -4.44 -4.17 11.69
C VAL A 156 -5.87 -4.32 11.18
N ILE A 157 -6.05 -4.64 9.89
CA ILE A 157 -7.37 -4.82 9.29
C ILE A 157 -8.07 -6.04 9.91
N SER A 158 -7.37 -7.16 10.04
CA SER A 158 -7.90 -8.38 10.67
C SER A 158 -8.38 -8.08 12.09
N LEU A 159 -7.61 -7.30 12.85
CA LEU A 159 -7.96 -6.85 14.19
C LEU A 159 -9.23 -5.98 14.20
N ILE A 160 -9.31 -4.96 13.35
CA ILE A 160 -10.49 -4.07 13.25
C ILE A 160 -11.76 -4.85 12.90
N LEU A 161 -11.63 -5.87 12.05
CA LEU A 161 -12.75 -6.71 11.60
C LEU A 161 -13.09 -7.85 12.58
N GLY A 162 -12.34 -8.02 13.67
CA GLY A 162 -12.53 -9.14 14.61
C GLY A 162 -12.21 -10.51 14.00
N LEU A 163 -11.34 -10.55 12.99
CA LEU A 163 -10.96 -11.78 12.29
C LEU A 163 -9.67 -12.37 12.87
N LYS A 164 -9.58 -13.70 12.88
CA LYS A 164 -8.33 -14.40 13.12
C LYS A 164 -7.43 -14.25 11.88
N ALA A 165 -6.35 -13.50 12.00
CA ALA A 165 -5.36 -13.36 10.94
C ALA A 165 -4.79 -14.72 10.52
N ALA A 166 -4.80 -15.00 9.21
CA ALA A 166 -4.04 -16.11 8.62
C ALA A 166 -2.51 -15.89 8.77
N PRO A 167 -1.68 -16.95 8.66
CA PRO A 167 -0.23 -16.81 8.69
C PRO A 167 0.27 -15.80 7.66
N ASN A 168 1.13 -14.87 8.08
CA ASN A 168 1.67 -13.79 7.26
C ASN A 168 3.02 -13.29 7.83
N ASN A 169 3.68 -12.35 7.14
CA ASN A 169 5.04 -11.90 7.47
C ASN A 169 5.12 -10.75 8.49
N ALA A 170 3.99 -10.23 8.97
CA ALA A 170 3.96 -9.17 9.95
C ALA A 170 4.55 -9.64 11.29
N PHE A 171 5.42 -8.83 11.90
CA PHE A 171 6.20 -9.22 13.06
C PHE A 171 5.43 -9.05 14.37
N ARG A 172 4.44 -8.14 14.42
CA ARG A 172 3.71 -7.82 15.66
C ARG A 172 2.47 -6.95 15.41
N TYR A 173 1.37 -7.17 16.14
CA TYR A 173 0.28 -6.17 16.19
C TYR A 173 0.85 -4.80 16.59
N PRO A 174 0.55 -3.71 15.86
CA PRO A 174 1.06 -2.41 16.23
C PRO A 174 0.51 -2.03 17.61
N GLN A 175 1.42 -1.71 18.54
CA GLN A 175 1.18 -1.35 19.95
C GLN A 175 0.27 -0.11 20.14
N ASN A 176 -0.20 0.48 19.03
CA ASN A 176 -1.00 1.71 19.00
C ASN A 176 -2.49 1.47 18.68
N VAL A 177 -2.90 0.21 18.45
CA VAL A 177 -4.31 -0.16 18.42
C VAL A 177 -4.74 -0.47 19.85
N ARG A 178 -5.89 0.05 20.29
CA ARG A 178 -6.46 -0.25 21.61
C ARG A 178 -6.67 -1.76 21.76
N THR A 179 -5.77 -2.45 22.45
CA THR A 179 -5.88 -3.89 22.76
C THR A 179 -6.86 -4.17 23.89
N ASP A 180 -7.26 -3.15 24.64
CA ASP A 180 -8.27 -3.17 25.70
C ASP A 180 -9.69 -3.51 25.19
N CYS A 181 -9.98 -3.32 23.90
CA CYS A 181 -11.22 -3.80 23.27
C CYS A 181 -11.16 -5.29 22.87
N LEU A 182 -9.98 -5.87 22.65
CA LEU A 182 -9.84 -7.28 22.24
C LEU A 182 -10.14 -8.26 23.37
N GLU A 183 -9.76 -7.93 24.61
CA GLU A 183 -10.00 -8.80 25.77
C GLU A 183 -11.49 -9.06 26.02
N LYS A 184 -12.39 -8.19 25.54
CA LYS A 184 -13.84 -8.40 25.61
C LYS A 184 -14.37 -9.33 24.52
N ILE A 185 -13.74 -9.39 23.35
CA ILE A 185 -14.20 -10.20 22.22
C ILE A 185 -13.65 -11.63 22.33
N THR A 186 -12.41 -11.82 22.78
CA THR A 186 -11.81 -13.16 22.91
C THR A 186 -12.33 -13.95 24.11
N ASN A 187 -12.81 -13.29 25.16
CA ASN A 187 -13.42 -13.97 26.32
C ASN A 187 -14.91 -14.34 26.12
N SER A 188 -15.49 -14.04 24.95
CA SER A 188 -16.89 -14.36 24.63
C SER A 188 -17.04 -15.59 23.72
N ALA A 189 -15.94 -16.22 23.30
CA ALA A 189 -15.93 -17.36 22.38
C ALA A 189 -15.24 -18.61 22.97
N VAL A 190 -15.34 -18.79 24.28
CA VAL A 190 -15.06 -20.08 24.95
C VAL A 190 -16.26 -20.43 25.81
N TYR A 191 -17.27 -21.05 25.20
CA TYR A 191 -18.05 -22.19 25.70
C TYR A 191 -18.71 -22.88 24.51
#